data_AF-A0A2E3FFF8-F1
#
_entry.id   AF-A0A2E3FFF8-F1
#
_cell.length_a   1.000
_cell.length_b   1.000
_cell.length_c   1.000
_cell.angle_alpha   90.00
_cell.angle_beta   90.00
_cell.angle_gamma   90.00
#
_symmetry.space_group_name_H-M   'P 1'
#
loop_
_entity.id
_entity.type
_entity.pdbx_description
1 polymer ?
#
loop_
_entity_poly.entity_id
_entity_poly.type
_entity_poly.pdbx_seq_one_letter_code
_entity_poly.pdbx_strand_id
1 'polypeptide(L)'
;MIDRRTLIAATGAALALPAAALASAGTISAQEANTRMQAGELILIDVRTPPEWQQTGVAQGAWMLDMTHRNFGGWLMAALERNPNRQIAIICRTGNRTGRLIEVLKENGIEGVLDVTEGMVGGPRGTGWIPAGLPVVSAQQAFEAMPKDLTAAN
;
A
#
# COMPACT_ATOMS: atom_id res chain seq x y z
N MET A 1 -45.87 0.43 54.77
CA MET A 1 -45.40 0.04 53.43
C MET A 1 -45.15 1.32 52.65
N ILE A 2 -43.89 1.66 52.38
CA ILE A 2 -43.52 2.89 51.66
C ILE A 2 -42.96 2.45 50.32
N ASP A 3 -43.74 2.65 49.27
CA ASP A 3 -43.30 2.54 47.88
C ASP A 3 -42.42 3.73 47.51
N ARG A 4 -41.19 3.45 47.09
CA ARG A 4 -40.28 4.45 46.54
C ARG A 4 -39.47 3.86 45.40
N ARG A 5 -39.75 4.41 44.21
CA ARG A 5 -38.78 4.77 43.16
C ARG A 5 -37.99 3.62 42.55
N THR A 6 -38.21 3.37 41.26
CA THR A 6 -37.04 3.27 40.36
C THR A 6 -37.36 3.83 38.98
N LEU A 7 -36.50 4.78 38.59
CA LEU A 7 -36.46 5.49 37.34
C LEU A 7 -35.97 4.59 36.18
N ILE A 8 -36.36 5.05 35.00
CA ILE A 8 -35.99 4.66 33.64
C ILE A 8 -34.49 4.38 33.47
N ALA A 9 -34.14 3.34 32.71
CA ALA A 9 -32.87 3.28 31.99
C ALA A 9 -33.11 2.69 30.59
N ALA A 10 -33.20 3.58 29.59
CA ALA A 10 -33.23 3.23 28.18
C ALA A 10 -31.82 2.80 27.74
N THR A 11 -31.64 1.56 27.32
CA THR A 11 -30.43 1.09 26.65
C THR A 11 -30.49 1.50 25.18
N GLY A 12 -30.02 2.71 24.89
CA GLY A 12 -29.66 3.11 23.53
C GLY A 12 -28.36 2.39 23.15
N ALA A 13 -28.47 1.33 22.33
CA ALA A 13 -27.31 0.70 21.72
C ALA A 13 -26.68 1.70 20.73
N ALA A 14 -25.55 2.29 21.12
CA ALA A 14 -24.74 3.09 20.23
C ALA A 14 -24.21 2.20 19.10
N LEU A 15 -24.75 2.34 17.89
CA LEU A 15 -24.12 1.82 16.68
C LEU A 15 -22.77 2.54 16.51
N ALA A 16 -21.69 1.86 16.88
CA ALA A 16 -20.35 2.23 16.48
C ALA A 16 -20.26 2.03 14.96
N LEU A 17 -20.45 3.11 14.20
CA LEU A 17 -20.06 3.15 12.79
C LEU A 17 -18.54 2.98 12.76
N PRO A 18 -17.99 1.95 12.09
CA PRO A 18 -16.56 1.95 11.82
C PRO A 18 -16.29 3.19 10.96
N ALA A 19 -15.46 4.09 11.47
CA ALA A 19 -14.95 5.21 10.69
C ALA A 19 -14.19 4.61 9.51
N ALA A 20 -14.82 4.57 8.34
CA ALA A 20 -14.10 4.44 7.09
C ALA A 20 -13.17 5.66 7.05
N ALA A 21 -11.90 5.43 7.40
CA ALA A 21 -10.85 6.40 7.21
C ALA A 21 -10.81 6.70 5.72
N LEU A 22 -11.43 7.80 5.32
CA LEU A 22 -11.23 8.40 4.00
C LEU A 22 -9.73 8.62 3.88
N ALA A 23 -9.08 7.74 3.12
CA ALA A 23 -7.66 7.78 2.88
C ALA A 23 -7.32 9.12 2.21
N SER A 24 -6.67 10.00 2.97
CA SER A 24 -5.99 11.16 2.42
C SER A 24 -5.11 10.68 1.27
N ALA A 25 -5.16 11.38 0.13
CA ALA A 25 -4.23 11.19 -0.98
C ALA A 25 -2.82 11.56 -0.50
N GLY A 26 -2.20 10.61 0.19
CA GLY A 26 -1.12 10.86 1.14
C GLY A 26 0.15 10.13 0.75
N THR A 27 1.25 10.85 0.81
CA THR A 27 2.57 10.24 0.88
C THR A 27 2.72 9.57 2.25
N ILE A 28 3.40 8.42 2.30
CA ILE A 28 3.79 7.75 3.54
C ILE A 28 5.29 7.46 3.53
N SER A 29 5.89 7.27 4.70
CA SER A 29 7.29 6.85 4.82
C SER A 29 7.45 5.35 4.53
N ALA A 30 8.69 4.90 4.31
CA ALA A 30 8.98 3.48 4.15
C ALA A 30 8.66 2.68 5.43
N GLN A 31 8.99 3.23 6.61
CA GLN A 31 8.66 2.60 7.91
C GLN A 31 7.15 2.45 8.11
N GLU A 32 6.37 3.48 7.76
CA GLU A 32 4.92 3.43 7.88
C GLU A 32 4.31 2.41 6.92
N ALA A 33 4.79 2.39 5.67
CA ALA A 33 4.39 1.38 4.69
C ALA A 33 4.65 -0.05 5.23
N ASN A 34 5.84 -0.31 5.76
CA ASN A 34 6.16 -1.61 6.36
C ASN A 34 5.25 -1.96 7.54
N THR A 35 5.00 -1.02 8.45
CA THR A 35 4.11 -1.23 9.61
C THR A 35 2.70 -1.64 9.16
N ARG A 36 2.11 -0.88 8.22
CA ARG A 36 0.76 -1.16 7.70
C ARG A 36 0.69 -2.42 6.85
N MET A 37 1.77 -2.78 6.14
CA MET A 37 1.87 -4.07 5.46
C MET A 37 1.85 -5.23 6.45
N GLN A 38 2.62 -5.14 7.53
CA GLN A 38 2.68 -6.18 8.57
C GLN A 38 1.34 -6.36 9.28
N ALA A 39 0.56 -5.28 9.43
CA ALA A 39 -0.81 -5.32 9.95
C ALA A 39 -1.84 -5.89 8.95
N GLY A 40 -1.47 -6.14 7.69
CA GLY A 40 -2.38 -6.59 6.64
C GLY A 40 -3.28 -5.50 6.04
N GLU A 41 -3.14 -4.26 6.51
CA GLU A 41 -3.95 -3.09 6.11
C GLU A 41 -3.52 -2.54 4.75
N LEU A 42 -2.26 -2.77 4.35
CA LEU A 42 -1.66 -2.19 3.16
C LEU A 42 -1.07 -3.26 2.24
N ILE A 43 -1.14 -2.99 0.94
CA ILE A 43 -0.43 -3.71 -0.12
C ILE A 43 0.56 -2.74 -0.73
N LEU A 44 1.82 -3.18 -0.77
CA LEU A 44 2.87 -2.42 -1.38
C LEU A 44 3.15 -2.97 -2.77
N ILE A 45 3.15 -2.09 -3.76
CA ILE A 45 3.49 -2.40 -5.15
C ILE A 45 4.85 -1.77 -5.44
N ASP A 46 5.86 -2.60 -5.71
CA ASP A 46 7.17 -2.17 -6.18
C ASP A 46 7.11 -1.97 -7.70
N VAL A 47 7.13 -0.71 -8.14
CA VAL A 47 6.98 -0.32 -9.54
C VAL A 47 8.32 -0.17 -10.29
N ARG A 48 9.39 -0.71 -9.71
CA ARG A 48 10.73 -0.72 -10.33
C ARG A 48 10.81 -1.75 -11.45
N THR A 49 11.98 -1.84 -12.09
CA THR A 49 12.22 -2.78 -13.19
C THR A 49 12.91 -4.07 -12.70
N PRO A 50 12.86 -5.18 -13.47
CA PRO A 50 13.54 -6.42 -13.11
C PRO A 50 15.03 -6.25 -12.79
N PRO A 51 15.84 -5.49 -13.54
CA PRO A 51 17.23 -5.23 -13.18
C PRO A 51 17.39 -4.57 -11.80
N GLU A 52 16.51 -3.64 -11.44
CA GLU A 52 16.54 -2.99 -10.11
C GLU A 52 16.22 -3.98 -8.99
N TRP A 53 15.22 -4.85 -9.18
CA TRP A 53 14.86 -5.89 -8.22
C TRP A 53 15.99 -6.92 -8.03
N GLN A 54 16.67 -7.30 -9.12
CA GLN A 54 17.83 -8.20 -9.05
C GLN A 54 19.02 -7.55 -8.34
N GLN A 55 19.22 -6.24 -8.54
CA GLN A 55 20.36 -5.53 -7.96
C GLN A 55 20.23 -5.32 -6.45
N THR A 56 19.05 -4.93 -5.97
CA THR A 56 18.88 -4.51 -4.56
C THR A 56 17.94 -5.39 -3.76
N GLY A 57 17.32 -6.40 -4.39
CA GLY A 57 16.17 -7.10 -3.81
C GLY A 57 14.91 -6.24 -3.81
N VAL A 58 13.86 -6.79 -3.19
CA VAL A 58 12.49 -6.25 -3.15
C VAL A 58 12.05 -6.14 -1.70
N ALA A 59 11.28 -5.11 -1.36
CA ALA A 59 10.62 -4.99 -0.05
C ALA A 59 9.83 -6.28 0.26
N GLN A 60 10.06 -6.89 1.43
CA GLN A 60 9.43 -8.15 1.78
C GLN A 60 7.89 -8.01 1.77
N GLY A 61 7.22 -8.87 1.00
CA GLY A 61 5.76 -8.86 0.86
C GLY A 61 5.22 -7.86 -0.18
N ALA A 62 6.08 -7.11 -0.88
CA ALA A 62 5.67 -6.24 -1.97
C ALA A 62 5.37 -7.04 -3.25
N TRP A 63 4.44 -6.54 -4.05
CA TRP A 63 4.11 -7.07 -5.36
C TRP A 63 4.90 -6.33 -6.44
N MET A 64 5.58 -7.08 -7.30
CA MET A 64 6.45 -6.54 -8.35
C MET A 64 5.65 -6.26 -9.62
N LEU A 65 5.40 -4.99 -9.94
CA LEU A 65 4.71 -4.59 -11.17
C LEU A 65 5.59 -3.61 -11.95
N ASP A 66 6.28 -4.08 -13.00
CA ASP A 66 7.17 -3.23 -13.78
C ASP A 66 6.38 -2.13 -14.51
N MET A 67 6.60 -0.87 -14.09
CA MET A 67 5.93 0.31 -14.66
C MET A 67 6.24 0.52 -16.15
N THR A 68 7.34 -0.03 -16.66
CA THR A 68 7.72 0.05 -18.07
C THR A 68 7.02 -1.02 -18.93
N HIS A 69 6.40 -2.01 -18.30
CA HIS A 69 5.70 -3.06 -19.02
C HIS A 69 4.38 -2.54 -19.61
N ARG A 70 4.07 -2.95 -20.85
CA ARG A 70 2.87 -2.52 -21.60
C ARG A 70 1.55 -2.76 -20.85
N ASN A 71 1.50 -3.79 -20.00
CA ASN A 71 0.30 -4.18 -19.25
C ASN A 71 0.27 -3.63 -17.81
N PHE A 72 1.19 -2.72 -17.44
CA PHE A 72 1.28 -2.19 -16.08
C PHE A 72 -0.06 -1.65 -15.56
N GLY A 73 -0.75 -0.84 -16.37
CA GLY A 73 -2.06 -0.27 -15.99
C GLY A 73 -3.11 -1.34 -15.69
N GLY A 74 -3.18 -2.40 -16.51
CA GLY A 74 -4.10 -3.52 -16.29
C GLY A 74 -3.83 -4.25 -14.97
N TRP A 75 -2.56 -4.49 -14.64
CA TRP A 75 -2.18 -5.10 -13.37
C TRP A 75 -2.45 -4.21 -12.16
N LEU A 76 -2.19 -2.91 -12.27
CA LEU A 76 -2.46 -1.96 -11.20
C LEU A 76 -3.96 -1.87 -10.91
N MET A 77 -4.80 -1.82 -11.96
CA MET A 77 -6.26 -1.84 -11.80
C MET A 77 -6.74 -3.16 -11.18
N ALA A 78 -6.24 -4.30 -11.66
CA ALA A 78 -6.55 -5.60 -11.05
C ALA A 78 -6.14 -5.66 -9.57
N ALA A 79 -5.02 -5.04 -9.19
CA ALA A 79 -4.57 -4.93 -7.81
C ALA A 79 -5.48 -4.01 -6.96
N LEU A 80 -6.04 -2.95 -7.53
CA LEU A 80 -7.01 -2.09 -6.84
C LEU A 80 -8.35 -2.79 -6.64
N GLU A 81 -8.91 -3.35 -7.71
CA GLU A 81 -10.25 -3.98 -7.72
C GLU A 81 -10.36 -5.18 -6.79
N ARG A 82 -9.30 -6.00 -6.70
CA ARG A 82 -9.28 -7.20 -5.85
C ARG A 82 -9.12 -6.90 -4.35
N ASN A 83 -8.72 -5.67 -3.99
CA ASN A 83 -8.37 -5.31 -2.63
C ASN A 83 -9.18 -4.12 -2.11
N PRO A 84 -10.52 -4.14 -2.18
CA PRO A 84 -11.35 -2.98 -1.82
C PRO A 84 -11.26 -2.56 -0.35
N ASN A 85 -10.80 -3.47 0.51
CA ASN A 85 -10.66 -3.24 1.96
C ASN A 85 -9.22 -2.98 2.40
N ARG A 86 -8.26 -2.89 1.47
CA ARG A 86 -6.85 -2.67 1.79
C ARG A 86 -6.33 -1.46 1.04
N GLN A 87 -5.48 -0.70 1.71
CA GLN A 87 -4.82 0.45 1.12
C GLN A 87 -3.76 -0.01 0.12
N ILE A 88 -3.75 0.54 -1.09
CA ILE A 88 -2.62 0.35 -2.02
C ILE A 88 -1.61 1.47 -1.81
N ALA A 89 -0.34 1.11 -1.69
CA ALA A 89 0.77 2.04 -1.81
C ALA A 89 1.75 1.58 -2.89
N ILE A 90 2.41 2.53 -3.54
CA ILE A 90 3.40 2.28 -4.57
C ILE A 90 4.78 2.78 -4.12
N ILE A 91 5.82 2.02 -4.44
CA ILE A 91 7.20 2.36 -4.16
C ILE A 91 8.06 2.23 -5.42
N CYS A 92 8.98 3.16 -5.62
CA CYS A 92 10.01 3.03 -6.65
C CYS A 92 11.41 3.19 -6.04
N ARG A 93 12.43 3.47 -6.86
CA ARG A 93 13.80 3.62 -6.36
C ARG A 93 13.92 4.79 -5.35
N THR A 94 13.43 5.98 -5.70
CA THR A 94 13.64 7.23 -4.93
C THR A 94 12.38 8.10 -4.77
N GLY A 95 11.19 7.52 -5.02
CA GLY A 95 9.90 8.23 -5.01
C GLY A 95 9.56 9.08 -6.25
N ASN A 96 10.45 9.23 -7.24
CA ASN A 96 10.18 10.10 -8.41
C ASN A 96 9.09 9.54 -9.33
N ARG A 97 9.17 8.24 -9.63
CA ARG A 97 8.22 7.56 -10.54
C ARG A 97 6.84 7.48 -9.91
N THR A 98 6.78 7.18 -8.61
CA THR A 98 5.54 7.05 -7.86
C THR A 98 4.82 8.39 -7.72
N GLY A 99 5.53 9.48 -7.43
CA GLY A 99 4.94 10.82 -7.42
C GLY A 99 4.23 11.19 -8.74
N ARG A 100 4.88 10.95 -9.89
CA ARG A 100 4.27 11.15 -11.21
C ARG A 100 3.09 10.19 -11.46
N LEU A 101 3.21 8.93 -11.05
CA LEU A 101 2.13 7.96 -11.21
C LEU A 101 0.89 8.36 -10.41
N ILE A 102 1.05 8.84 -9.17
CA ILE A 102 -0.08 9.36 -8.36
C ILE A 102 -0.78 10.52 -9.07
N GLU A 103 -0.04 11.44 -9.68
CA GLU A 103 -0.62 12.55 -10.44
C GLU A 103 -1.47 12.04 -11.62
N VAL A 104 -0.93 11.11 -12.41
CA VAL A 104 -1.66 10.47 -13.52
C VAL A 104 -2.92 9.74 -13.02
N LEU A 105 -2.83 9.01 -11.92
CA LEU A 105 -3.99 8.31 -11.35
C LEU A 105 -5.09 9.30 -10.95
N LYS A 106 -4.73 10.39 -10.27
CA LYS A 106 -5.67 11.46 -9.88
C LYS A 106 -6.32 12.12 -11.08
N GLU A 107 -5.56 12.44 -12.12
CA GLU A 107 -6.09 13.01 -13.38
C GLU A 107 -7.12 12.09 -14.06
N ASN A 108 -7.01 10.78 -13.84
CA ASN A 108 -7.95 9.78 -14.35
C ASN A 108 -9.05 9.39 -13.33
N GLY A 109 -9.20 10.14 -12.23
CA GLY A 109 -10.22 9.89 -11.21
C GLY A 109 -9.96 8.65 -10.35
N ILE A 110 -8.75 8.09 -10.39
CA ILE A 110 -8.33 6.98 -9.54
C ILE A 110 -7.69 7.57 -8.28
N GLU A 111 -8.39 7.46 -7.17
CA GLU A 111 -7.96 7.97 -5.87
C GLU A 111 -7.57 6.83 -4.92
N GLY A 112 -7.05 7.19 -3.73
CA GLY A 112 -6.74 6.20 -2.70
C GLY A 112 -5.51 5.34 -2.98
N VAL A 113 -4.56 5.80 -3.79
CA VAL A 113 -3.22 5.20 -3.90
C VAL A 113 -2.21 6.07 -3.17
N LEU A 114 -1.42 5.46 -2.28
CA LEU A 114 -0.40 6.17 -1.49
C LEU A 114 0.97 6.12 -2.16
N ASP A 115 1.75 7.18 -2.03
CA ASP A 115 3.15 7.23 -2.49
C ASP A 115 4.10 6.95 -1.33
N VAL A 116 4.89 5.87 -1.42
CA VAL A 116 6.05 5.69 -0.54
C VAL A 116 7.19 6.57 -1.05
N THR A 117 7.12 7.84 -0.67
CA THR A 117 7.86 8.93 -1.32
C THR A 117 9.38 8.87 -1.12
N GLU A 118 9.83 8.15 -0.10
CA GLU A 118 11.25 7.93 0.19
C GLU A 118 11.89 6.91 -0.79
N GLY A 119 11.09 6.05 -1.39
CA GLY A 119 11.55 4.96 -2.25
C GLY A 119 12.37 3.88 -1.53
N MET A 120 12.93 2.96 -2.32
CA MET A 120 13.73 1.86 -1.81
C MET A 120 15.12 2.30 -1.32
N VAL A 121 15.77 3.27 -1.97
CA VAL A 121 17.15 3.65 -1.66
C VAL A 121 17.29 4.97 -0.90
N GLY A 122 16.18 5.68 -0.70
CA GLY A 122 16.18 7.00 -0.09
C GLY A 122 16.54 8.12 -1.05
N GLY A 123 16.58 9.35 -0.53
CA GLY A 123 16.92 10.54 -1.28
C GLY A 123 16.51 11.81 -0.53
N PRO A 124 16.28 12.93 -1.24
CA PRO A 124 15.88 14.19 -0.62
C PRO A 124 14.57 14.13 0.18
N ARG A 125 13.77 13.08 0.01
CA ARG A 125 12.45 12.91 0.64
C ARG A 125 12.45 11.98 1.84
N GLY A 126 13.60 11.39 2.19
CA GLY A 126 13.75 10.54 3.37
C GLY A 126 14.76 9.41 3.21
N THR A 127 14.88 8.59 4.25
CA THR A 127 15.90 7.54 4.36
C THR A 127 15.69 6.41 3.38
N GLY A 128 14.43 6.08 3.06
CA GLY A 128 14.07 4.99 2.16
C GLY A 128 14.18 3.61 2.81
N TRP A 129 13.64 2.60 2.12
CA TRP A 129 13.43 1.27 2.67
C TRP A 129 14.73 0.56 3.11
N ILE A 130 15.72 0.50 2.21
CA ILE A 130 16.96 -0.24 2.42
C ILE A 130 17.83 0.43 3.50
N PRO A 131 18.12 1.75 3.43
CA PRO A 131 18.95 2.38 4.46
C PRO A 131 18.26 2.44 5.84
N ALA A 132 16.93 2.34 5.89
CA ALA A 132 16.17 2.20 7.13
C ALA A 132 16.27 0.79 7.75
N GLY A 133 16.96 -0.16 7.10
CA GLY A 133 17.11 -1.53 7.59
C GLY A 133 15.84 -2.37 7.52
N LEU A 134 14.88 -1.97 6.67
CA LEU A 134 13.62 -2.69 6.52
C LEU A 134 13.83 -3.99 5.72
N PRO A 135 13.01 -5.04 5.95
CA PRO A 135 13.24 -6.35 5.37
C PRO A 135 13.20 -6.36 3.84
N VAL A 136 14.17 -7.06 3.23
CA VAL A 136 14.31 -7.22 1.79
C VAL A 136 14.46 -8.70 1.47
N VAL A 137 13.84 -9.14 0.37
CA VAL A 137 13.95 -10.50 -0.17
C VAL A 137 14.47 -10.49 -1.60
N SER A 138 14.91 -11.64 -2.09
CA SER A 138 15.26 -11.77 -3.51
C SER A 138 14.04 -11.58 -4.42
N ALA A 139 14.27 -11.16 -5.66
CA ALA A 139 13.21 -11.01 -6.66
C ALA A 139 12.45 -12.34 -6.88
N GLN A 140 13.15 -13.48 -6.81
CA GLN A 140 12.52 -14.80 -6.93
C GLN A 140 11.55 -15.07 -5.77
N GLN A 141 11.97 -14.82 -4.53
CA GLN A 141 11.10 -15.01 -3.36
C GLN A 141 9.89 -14.06 -3.39
N ALA A 142 10.09 -12.81 -3.82
CA ALA A 142 8.98 -11.87 -4.01
C ALA A 142 7.99 -12.36 -5.07
N PHE A 143 8.49 -12.85 -6.20
CA PHE A 143 7.67 -13.39 -7.30
C PHE A 143 6.83 -14.60 -6.85
N GLU A 144 7.45 -15.54 -6.14
CA GLU A 144 6.75 -16.75 -5.64
C GLU A 144 5.65 -16.42 -4.63
N ALA A 145 5.79 -15.32 -3.90
CA ALA A 145 4.80 -14.83 -2.94
C ALA A 145 3.67 -14.00 -3.60
N MET A 146 3.81 -13.63 -4.88
CA MET A 146 2.78 -12.84 -5.58
C MET A 146 1.55 -13.68 -5.91
N PRO A 147 0.37 -13.04 -5.99
CA PRO A 147 -0.80 -13.66 -6.55
C PRO A 147 -0.59 -14.09 -8.00
N LYS A 148 -0.88 -15.35 -8.32
CA LYS A 148 -0.57 -15.96 -9.63
C LYS A 148 -1.25 -15.24 -10.81
N ASP A 149 -2.42 -14.67 -10.58
CA ASP A 149 -3.18 -13.88 -11.57
C ASP A 149 -2.47 -12.59 -11.99
N LEU A 150 -1.64 -12.01 -11.11
CA LEU A 150 -0.82 -10.83 -11.41
C LEU A 150 0.55 -11.18 -12.01
N THR A 151 0.93 -12.47 -12.02
CA THR A 151 2.20 -12.96 -12.58
C THR A 151 2.09 -13.43 -14.03
N ALA A 152 0.88 -13.45 -14.61
CA ALA A 152 0.57 -14.19 -15.84
C ALA A 152 0.97 -13.50 -17.17
N ALA A 153 1.94 -12.59 -17.19
CA ALA A 153 2.58 -12.16 -18.45
C ALA A 153 4.10 -12.29 -18.36
N ASN A 154 4.58 -13.53 -18.47
CA ASN A 154 5.89 -13.80 -19.05
C ASN A 154 5.69 -14.03 -20.55
#